data_AF-A0A552AKD1-F1
#
_entry.id   AF-A0A552AKD1-F1
#
_cell.length_a   1.000
_cell.length_b   1.000
_cell.length_c   1.000
_cell.angle_alpha   90.00
_cell.angle_beta   90.00
_cell.angle_gamma   90.00
#
_symmetry.space_group_name_H-M   'P 1'
#
loop_
_entity.id
_entity.type
_entity.pdbx_description
1 polymer ?
#
loop_
_entity_poly.entity_id
_entity_poly.type
_entity_poly.pdbx_seq_one_letter_code
_entity_poly.pdbx_strand_id
1 'polypeptide(L)'
;LGLREYQVREKESLLRHFILVFCAYTFILWHHLTGGLQRRWANKPLETFTDALEAFRTAMSFCFFPWLTQNIDVFSAHKAALGYIWALNLFKYQ
;
A
#
# COMPACT_ATOMS: atom_id res chain seq x y z
N LEU A 1 10.58 8.02 -34.01
CA LEU A 1 11.20 7.01 -33.12
C LEU A 1 10.58 7.21 -31.73
N GLY A 2 9.87 6.23 -31.16
CA GLY A 2 9.41 6.40 -29.76
C GLY A 2 8.21 5.57 -29.29
N LEU A 3 7.35 5.05 -30.17
CA LEU A 3 6.15 4.31 -29.72
C LEU A 3 6.45 2.87 -29.27
N ARG A 4 7.52 2.22 -29.77
CA ARG A 4 7.87 0.83 -29.40
C ARG A 4 8.51 0.72 -28.02
N GLU A 5 9.35 1.67 -27.62
CA GLU A 5 10.03 1.64 -26.32
C GLU A 5 9.07 1.96 -25.16
N TYR A 6 8.08 2.84 -25.41
CA TYR A 6 7.03 3.17 -24.44
C TYR A 6 6.14 1.95 -24.14
N GLN A 7 5.77 1.19 -25.17
CA GLN A 7 4.96 -0.04 -25.05
C GLN A 7 5.68 -1.17 -24.27
N VAL A 8 7.00 -1.28 -24.39
CA VAL A 8 7.78 -2.29 -23.63
C VAL A 8 7.81 -1.94 -22.13
N ARG A 9 7.93 -0.65 -21.78
CA ARG A 9 7.81 -0.19 -20.39
C ARG A 9 6.42 -0.48 -19.81
N GLU A 10 5.39 -0.34 -20.62
CA GLU A 10 4.00 -0.61 -20.24
C GLU A 10 3.77 -2.10 -19.98
N LYS A 11 4.24 -3.01 -20.85
CA LYS A 11 4.11 -4.46 -20.63
C LYS A 11 4.84 -4.94 -19.37
N GLU A 12 6.07 -4.48 -19.16
CA GLU A 12 6.86 -4.81 -17.97
C GLU A 12 6.24 -4.23 -16.69
N SER A 13 5.75 -2.99 -16.76
CA SER A 13 5.03 -2.35 -15.66
C SER A 13 3.70 -3.06 -15.35
N LEU A 14 2.95 -3.48 -16.37
CA LEU A 14 1.72 -4.25 -16.26
C LEU A 14 1.98 -5.62 -15.64
N LEU A 15 3.04 -6.32 -16.05
CA LEU A 15 3.43 -7.60 -15.45
C LEU A 15 3.81 -7.44 -13.98
N ARG A 16 4.63 -6.44 -13.64
CA ARG A 16 4.95 -6.14 -12.23
C ARG A 16 3.70 -5.80 -11.42
N HIS A 17 2.81 -4.97 -11.98
CA HIS A 17 1.54 -4.63 -11.33
C HIS A 17 0.67 -5.87 -11.13
N PHE A 18 0.55 -6.72 -12.14
CA PHE A 18 -0.23 -7.95 -12.08
C PHE A 18 0.33 -8.92 -11.03
N ILE A 19 1.64 -9.11 -10.97
CA ILE A 19 2.30 -9.92 -9.93
C ILE A 19 2.00 -9.34 -8.54
N LEU A 20 2.12 -8.02 -8.36
CA LEU A 20 1.83 -7.39 -7.08
C LEU A 20 0.37 -7.55 -6.65
N VAL A 21 -0.57 -7.35 -7.58
CA VAL A 21 -2.02 -7.53 -7.32
C VAL A 21 -2.32 -8.99 -6.99
N PHE A 22 -1.77 -9.93 -7.76
CA PHE A 22 -1.95 -11.36 -7.52
C PHE A 22 -1.37 -11.78 -6.16
N CYS A 23 -0.14 -11.36 -5.85
CA CYS A 23 0.49 -11.63 -4.56
C CYS A 23 -0.32 -11.04 -3.40
N ALA A 24 -0.78 -9.79 -3.51
CA ALA A 24 -1.59 -9.16 -2.48
C ALA A 24 -2.94 -9.89 -2.31
N TYR A 25 -3.60 -10.25 -3.40
CA TYR A 25 -4.84 -11.01 -3.38
C TYR A 25 -4.68 -12.37 -2.68
N THR A 26 -3.69 -13.16 -3.11
CA THR A 26 -3.40 -14.47 -2.50
C THR A 26 -3.00 -14.34 -1.03
N PHE A 27 -2.23 -13.31 -0.67
CA PHE A 27 -1.85 -13.03 0.72
C PHE A 27 -3.07 -12.74 1.60
N ILE A 28 -3.95 -11.84 1.16
CA ILE A 28 -5.17 -11.49 1.91
C ILE A 28 -6.08 -12.71 2.05
N LEU A 29 -6.26 -13.48 0.97
CA LEU A 29 -7.08 -14.69 0.98
C LEU A 29 -6.52 -15.75 1.94
N TRP A 30 -5.20 -15.97 1.92
CA TRP A 30 -4.54 -16.90 2.84
C TRP A 30 -4.73 -16.48 4.31
N HIS A 31 -4.57 -15.19 4.61
CA HIS A 31 -4.73 -14.68 5.96
C HIS A 31 -6.18 -14.65 6.45
N HIS A 32 -7.14 -14.57 5.53
CA HIS A 32 -8.56 -14.75 5.81
C HIS A 32 -8.86 -16.20 6.21
N LEU A 33 -8.42 -17.18 5.40
CA LEU A 33 -8.64 -18.60 5.66
C LEU A 33 -7.93 -19.11 6.93
N THR A 34 -6.74 -18.59 7.23
CA THR A 34 -5.98 -18.97 8.44
C THR A 34 -6.41 -18.18 9.69
N GLY A 35 -7.29 -17.18 9.54
CA GLY A 35 -7.71 -16.29 10.62
C GLY A 35 -6.60 -15.35 11.13
N GLY A 36 -5.47 -15.25 10.42
CA GLY A 36 -4.32 -14.44 10.84
C GLY A 36 -4.63 -12.95 10.93
N LEU A 37 -5.46 -12.43 10.01
CA LEU A 37 -5.93 -11.04 10.06
C LEU A 37 -6.89 -10.82 11.22
N GLN A 38 -7.84 -11.73 11.42
CA GLN A 38 -8.83 -11.62 12.48
C GLN A 38 -8.17 -11.59 13.86
N ARG A 39 -7.24 -12.53 14.15
CA ARG A 39 -6.61 -12.64 15.48
C ARG A 39 -5.95 -11.36 16.00
N ARG A 40 -5.49 -10.48 15.12
CA ARG A 40 -4.70 -9.30 15.50
C ARG A 40 -5.33 -7.97 15.10
N TRP A 41 -6.18 -7.96 14.08
CA TRP A 41 -6.63 -6.73 13.43
C TRP A 41 -8.14 -6.60 13.31
N ALA A 42 -8.92 -7.57 13.82
CA ALA A 42 -10.37 -7.45 13.86
C ALA A 42 -10.98 -8.17 15.07
N ASN A 43 -11.92 -7.50 15.76
CA ASN A 43 -12.72 -8.14 16.82
C ASN A 43 -13.98 -8.83 16.28
N LYS A 44 -14.38 -8.50 15.04
CA LYS A 44 -15.48 -9.15 14.32
C LYS A 44 -14.97 -10.35 13.50
N PRO A 45 -15.80 -11.37 13.24
CA PRO A 45 -15.49 -12.37 12.22
C PRO A 45 -15.30 -11.68 10.85
N LEU A 46 -14.33 -12.18 10.09
CA LEU A 46 -14.11 -11.76 8.71
C LEU A 46 -14.79 -12.81 7.83
N GLU A 47 -16.00 -12.56 7.36
CA GLU A 47 -16.79 -13.53 6.60
C GLU A 47 -16.61 -13.36 5.09
N THR A 48 -16.27 -12.16 4.65
CA THR A 48 -16.06 -11.84 3.24
C THR A 48 -14.61 -11.44 2.96
N PHE A 49 -14.22 -11.50 1.68
CA PHE A 49 -12.95 -10.93 1.24
C PHE A 49 -12.88 -9.42 1.53
N THR A 50 -14.00 -8.70 1.44
CA THR A 50 -14.08 -7.28 1.76
C THR A 50 -13.73 -7.01 3.23
N ASP A 51 -14.24 -7.84 4.15
CA ASP A 51 -13.86 -7.74 5.57
C ASP A 51 -12.37 -8.01 5.76
N ALA A 52 -11.81 -9.01 5.07
CA ALA A 52 -10.38 -9.30 5.11
C ALA A 52 -9.53 -8.14 4.55
N LEU A 53 -9.98 -7.51 3.46
CA LEU A 53 -9.32 -6.34 2.89
C LEU A 53 -9.35 -5.14 3.86
N GLU A 54 -10.46 -4.93 4.55
CA GLU A 54 -10.61 -3.89 5.58
C GLU A 54 -9.68 -4.14 6.78
N ALA A 55 -9.63 -5.38 7.27
CA ALA A 55 -8.69 -5.77 8.33
C ALA A 55 -7.22 -5.61 7.88
N PHE A 56 -6.90 -5.96 6.62
CA PHE A 56 -5.57 -5.77 6.06
C PHE A 56 -5.21 -4.28 5.94
N ARG A 57 -6.13 -3.43 5.47
CA ARG A 57 -5.93 -1.97 5.42
C ARG A 57 -5.71 -1.38 6.81
N THR A 58 -6.41 -1.91 7.81
CA THR A 58 -6.22 -1.53 9.22
C THR A 58 -4.81 -1.88 9.67
N ALA A 59 -4.37 -3.12 9.44
CA ALA A 59 -3.01 -3.56 9.74
C ALA A 59 -1.95 -2.68 9.06
N MET A 60 -2.13 -2.41 7.75
CA MET A 60 -1.23 -1.54 6.98
C MET A 60 -1.16 -0.13 7.59
N SER A 61 -2.29 0.44 8.02
CA SER A 61 -2.32 1.76 8.66
C SER A 61 -1.56 1.78 9.98
N PHE A 62 -1.77 0.78 10.84
CA PHE A 62 -1.09 0.66 12.12
C PHE A 62 0.41 0.38 11.99
N CYS A 63 0.84 -0.31 10.93
CA CYS A 63 2.27 -0.51 10.66
C CYS A 63 2.90 0.72 9.98
N PHE A 64 2.17 1.36 9.05
CA PHE A 64 2.69 2.46 8.25
C PHE A 64 2.79 3.76 9.05
N PHE A 65 1.81 4.07 9.91
CA PHE A 65 1.80 5.34 10.64
C PHE A 65 3.03 5.51 11.57
N PRO A 66 3.41 4.53 12.42
CA PRO A 66 4.63 4.64 13.23
C PRO A 66 5.91 4.70 12.39
N TRP A 67 5.95 3.97 11.27
CA TRP A 67 7.08 4.06 10.36
C TRP A 67 7.19 5.44 9.72
N LEU A 68 6.05 6.00 9.28
CA LEU A 68 5.98 7.31 8.64
C LEU A 68 6.40 8.43 9.60
N THR A 69 5.97 8.37 10.86
CA THR A 69 6.37 9.38 11.87
C THR A 69 7.87 9.36 12.13
N GLN A 70 8.51 8.19 12.06
CA GLN A 70 9.96 8.03 12.25
C GLN A 70 10.79 8.36 11.00
N ASN A 71 10.23 8.23 9.80
CA ASN A 71 10.96 8.32 8.52
C ASN A 71 10.36 9.40 7.61
N ILE A 72 9.86 10.48 8.21
CA ILE A 72 9.11 11.53 7.50
C ILE A 72 9.98 12.31 6.52
N ASP A 73 11.26 12.46 6.85
CA ASP A 73 12.31 13.05 6.02
C ASP A 73 12.57 12.18 4.78
N VAL A 74 12.74 10.87 4.96
CA VAL A 74 12.94 9.92 3.85
C VAL A 74 11.72 9.90 2.93
N PHE A 75 10.51 9.86 3.53
CA PHE A 75 9.27 9.87 2.78
C PHE A 75 9.09 11.18 1.99
N SER A 76 9.36 12.33 2.62
CA SER A 76 9.26 13.65 1.97
C SER A 76 10.29 13.83 0.87
N ALA A 77 11.54 13.39 1.06
CA ALA A 77 12.58 13.41 0.03
C ALA A 77 12.20 12.54 -1.17
N HIS A 78 11.67 11.33 -0.93
CA HIS A 78 11.18 10.46 -2.00
C HIS A 78 10.03 11.10 -2.79
N LYS A 79 9.06 11.73 -2.10
CA LYS A 79 7.95 12.44 -2.76
C LYS A 79 8.45 13.64 -3.58
N ALA A 80 9.40 14.41 -3.05
CA ALA A 80 10.01 15.52 -3.76
C ALA A 80 10.75 15.06 -5.02
N ALA A 81 11.48 13.93 -4.97
CA ALA A 81 12.13 13.33 -6.13
C ALA A 81 11.15 12.90 -7.23
N LEU A 82 9.90 12.59 -6.86
CA LEU A 82 8.81 12.29 -7.79
C LEU A 82 8.06 13.55 -8.28
N GLY A 83 8.51 14.75 -7.90
CA GLY A 83 7.88 16.02 -8.27
C GLY A 83 6.68 16.42 -7.40
N TYR A 84 6.41 15.68 -6.32
CA TYR A 84 5.33 16.01 -5.39
C TYR A 84 5.88 16.81 -4.20
N ILE A 85 5.32 18.00 -3.98
CA ILE A 85 5.65 18.83 -2.80
C ILE A 85 4.74 18.42 -1.65
N TRP A 86 5.34 18.08 -0.51
CA TRP A 86 4.58 17.78 0.70
C TRP A 86 4.24 19.10 1.41
N ALA A 87 2.96 19.49 1.37
CA ALA A 87 2.47 20.78 1.87
C ALA A 87 2.37 20.87 3.42
N LEU A 88 3.31 20.29 4.16
CA LEU A 88 3.23 20.31 5.63
C LEU A 88 3.60 21.67 6.26
N ASN A 89 4.16 22.60 5.49
CA ASN A 89 4.42 23.95 5.97
C ASN A 89 3.15 24.78 6.19
N LEU A 90 1.96 24.30 5.77
CA LEU A 90 0.69 24.98 6.05
C LEU A 90 0.11 24.69 7.44
N PHE A 91 0.50 23.59 8.09
CA PHE A 91 -0.02 23.22 9.43
C PHE A 91 0.90 23.60 10.59
N LYS A 92 2.04 24.26 10.33
CA LYS A 92 2.90 24.83 11.37
C LYS A 92 2.53 26.26 11.78
N TYR A 93 1.46 26.84 11.23
CA TYR A 93 1.03 28.24 11.44
C TYR A 93 -0.48 28.38 11.74
N GLN A 94 -1.08 27.42 12.44
CA GLN A 94 -2.36 27.58 13.14
C GLN A 94 -2.23 27.01 14.55
#